data_AF-A0A0F9ZBB8-F1
#
_entry.id   AF-A0A0F9ZBB8-F1
#
_cell.length_a   1.000
_cell.length_b   1.000
_cell.length_c   1.000
_cell.angle_alpha   90.00
_cell.angle_beta   90.00
_cell.angle_gamma   90.00
#
_symmetry.space_group_name_H-M   'P 1'
#
loop_
_entity.id
_entity.type
_entity.pdbx_description
1 polymer ?
#
loop_
_entity_poly.entity_id
_entity_poly.type
_entity_poly.pdbx_seq_one_letter_code
_entity_poly.pdbx_strand_id
1 'polypeptide(L)' 'MSYHKQLRKCASCAYPEPKWRNPGSIKARRRNALGTGRMRYLKKVIYEHKHGKKVNPILANFWKTIRQN' A
#
# COMPACT_ATOMS: atom_id res chain seq x y z
N MET A 1 -12.65 21.07 2.19
CA MET A 1 -12.83 20.22 3.40
C MET A 1 -13.92 19.19 3.09
N SER A 2 -13.59 17.91 2.96
CA SER A 2 -14.59 16.86 2.60
C SER A 2 -15.18 16.14 3.81
N TYR A 3 -14.69 16.42 5.02
CA TYR A 3 -15.19 15.85 6.27
C TYR A 3 -16.30 16.73 6.84
N HIS A 4 -17.49 16.16 7.03
CA HIS A 4 -18.65 16.85 7.56
C HIS A 4 -18.65 16.77 9.09
N LYS A 5 -18.67 17.92 9.79
CA LYS A 5 -18.50 17.97 11.25
C LYS A 5 -19.65 17.34 12.04
N GLN A 6 -20.90 17.69 11.71
CA GLN A 6 -22.09 17.18 12.44
C GLN A 6 -22.30 15.68 12.20
N LEU A 7 -22.35 15.28 10.94
CA LEU A 7 -22.48 13.87 10.52
C LEU A 7 -21.22 13.03 10.80
N ARG A 8 -20.10 13.68 11.15
CA ARG A 8 -18.80 13.05 11.43
C ARG A 8 -18.33 12.09 10.33
N LYS A 9 -18.61 12.41 9.06
CA LYS A 9 -18.36 11.54 7.90
C LYS A 9 -17.70 12.26 6.75
N CYS A 10 -16.78 11.60 6.05
CA CYS A 10 -16.15 12.15 4.84
C CYS A 10 -17.00 11.89 3.58
N ALA A 11 -17.31 12.93 2.83
CA ALA A 11 -18.05 12.82 1.56
C ALA A 11 -17.24 12.18 0.42
N SER A 12 -15.90 12.22 0.49
CA SER A 12 -15.01 11.71 -0.56
C SER A 12 -14.66 10.23 -0.35
N CYS A 13 -14.17 9.85 0.84
CA CYS A 13 -13.71 8.49 1.13
C CYS A 13 -14.64 7.68 2.04
N ALA A 14 -15.66 8.30 2.65
CA ALA A 14 -16.54 7.69 3.65
C ALA A 14 -15.93 7.30 5.01
N TYR A 15 -14.73 7.79 5.36
CA TYR A 15 -14.23 7.69 6.75
C TYR A 15 -15.33 8.11 7.74
N PRO A 16 -15.64 7.32 8.79
CA PRO A 16 -14.86 6.23 9.40
C PRO A 16 -15.16 4.80 8.90
N GLU A 17 -15.89 4.63 7.80
CA GLU A 17 -16.16 3.29 7.26
C GLU A 17 -14.86 2.54 6.90
N PRO A 18 -14.80 1.21 7.12
CA PRO A 18 -13.61 0.41 6.80
C PRO A 18 -13.38 0.29 5.29
N LYS A 19 -14.47 0.29 4.50
CA LYS A 19 -14.41 0.31 3.03
C LYS A 19 -14.44 1.75 2.53
N TRP A 20 -13.78 1.97 1.40
CA TRP A 20 -13.78 3.25 0.72
C TRP A 20 -15.10 3.46 -0.03
N ARG A 21 -15.53 4.72 -0.13
CA ARG A 21 -16.68 5.12 -0.97
C ARG A 21 -16.43 4.79 -2.45
N ASN A 22 -17.47 4.33 -3.15
CA ASN A 22 -17.45 4.20 -4.61
C ASN A 22 -17.32 5.58 -5.29
N PRO A 23 -16.38 5.79 -6.23
CA PRO A 23 -16.25 7.05 -6.95
C PRO A 23 -17.52 7.43 -7.71
N GLY A 24 -17.94 8.70 -7.60
CA GLY A 24 -19.13 9.21 -8.28
C GLY A 24 -18.94 9.55 -9.77
N SER A 25 -17.74 9.34 -10.34
CA SER A 25 -17.49 9.56 -11.77
C SER A 25 -16.29 8.75 -12.27
N ILE A 26 -16.25 8.50 -13.58
CA ILE A 26 -15.14 7.82 -14.26
C ILE A 26 -13.82 8.59 -14.07
N LYS A 27 -13.86 9.93 -14.08
CA LYS A 27 -12.68 10.78 -13.86
C LYS A 27 -12.18 10.69 -12.41
N ALA A 28 -13.07 10.58 -11.42
CA ALA A 28 -12.67 10.41 -10.02
C ALA A 28 -11.86 9.13 -9.80
N ARG A 29 -12.22 8.03 -10.48
CA ARG A 29 -11.45 6.78 -10.45
C ARG A 29 -10.00 6.97 -10.93
N ARG A 30 -9.77 7.76 -11.98
CA ARG A 30 -8.42 7.95 -12.55
C ARG A 30 -7.48 8.72 -11.61
N ARG A 31 -7.99 9.73 -10.89
CA ARG A 31 -7.17 10.58 -10.00
C ARG A 31 -6.53 9.78 -8.85
N ASN A 32 -7.25 8.79 -8.33
CA ASN A 32 -6.84 7.98 -7.17
C ASN A 32 -6.56 6.51 -7.54
N ALA A 33 -6.29 6.22 -8.81
CA ALA A 33 -5.97 4.87 -9.25
C ALA A 33 -4.64 4.39 -8.67
N LEU A 34 -4.44 3.07 -8.59
CA LEU A 34 -3.15 2.48 -8.24
C LEU A 34 -2.07 3.01 -9.21
N GLY A 35 -0.95 3.47 -8.66
CA GLY A 35 0.16 4.01 -9.45
C GLY A 35 0.31 5.53 -9.43
N THR A 36 -0.73 6.29 -9.07
CA THR A 36 -0.64 7.77 -9.00
C THR A 36 0.13 8.27 -7.78
N GLY A 37 0.18 7.46 -6.70
CA GLY A 37 0.92 7.77 -5.48
C GLY A 37 2.39 7.32 -5.51
N ARG A 38 3.04 7.39 -4.34
CA ARG A 38 4.49 7.12 -4.22
C ARG A 38 4.88 5.66 -4.45
N MET A 39 3.94 4.71 -4.32
CA MET A 39 4.15 3.25 -4.46
C MET A 39 5.34 2.71 -3.64
N ARG A 40 5.50 3.16 -2.38
CA ARG A 40 6.66 2.84 -1.52
C ARG A 40 6.98 1.34 -1.44
N TYR A 41 5.96 0.49 -1.29
CA TYR A 41 6.14 -0.96 -1.21
C TYR A 41 6.24 -1.61 -2.58
N LEU A 42 5.25 -1.38 -3.47
CA LEU A 42 5.17 -2.05 -4.76
C LEU A 42 6.39 -1.83 -5.65
N LYS A 43 7.02 -0.65 -5.62
CA LYS A 43 8.27 -0.40 -6.34
C LYS A 43 9.38 -1.36 -5.92
N LYS A 44 9.51 -1.61 -4.61
CA LYS A 44 10.50 -2.55 -4.07
C LYS A 44 10.21 -3.98 -4.52
N VAL A 45 8.96 -4.41 -4.43
CA VAL A 45 8.54 -5.76 -4.85
C VAL A 45 8.80 -6.01 -6.34
N ILE A 46 8.46 -5.05 -7.21
CA ILE A 46 8.69 -5.18 -8.66
C ILE A 46 10.20 -5.24 -8.95
N TYR A 47 11.00 -4.43 -8.25
CA TYR A 47 12.45 -4.47 -8.39
C TYR A 47 13.04 -5.82 -7.96
N GLU A 48 12.59 -6.36 -6.82
CA GLU A 48 12.98 -7.68 -6.32
C GLU A 48 12.56 -8.81 -7.26
N HIS A 49 11.38 -8.72 -7.89
CA HIS A 49 10.94 -9.71 -8.87
C HIS A 49 11.87 -9.75 -10.10
N LYS A 50 12.34 -8.59 -10.57
CA LYS A 50 13.23 -8.50 -11.74
C LYS A 50 14.68 -8.89 -11.43
N HIS A 51 15.21 -8.53 -10.26
CA HIS A 51 16.65 -8.65 -9.94
C HIS A 51 16.97 -9.66 -8.84
N GLY A 52 15.96 -10.32 -8.28
CA GLY A 52 16.10 -11.16 -7.10
C GLY A 52 16.17 -10.35 -5.79
N LYS A 53 15.92 -11.03 -4.66
CA LYS A 53 15.99 -10.42 -3.33
C LYS A 53 17.43 -10.41 -2.84
N LYS A 54 17.96 -9.21 -2.57
CA LYS A 54 19.28 -9.06 -1.92
C LYS A 54 19.11 -9.25 -0.42
N VAL A 55 19.75 -10.28 0.13
CA VAL A 55 19.71 -10.59 1.56
C VAL A 55 20.92 -10.01 2.28
N ASN A 56 20.72 -9.61 3.54
CA ASN A 56 21.85 -9.21 4.39
C ASN A 56 22.67 -10.46 4.76
N PRO A 57 24.01 -10.45 4.60
CA PRO A 57 24.87 -11.61 4.89
C PRO A 57 24.78 -12.08 6.35
N ILE A 58 24.63 -11.16 7.31
CA ILE A 58 24.47 -11.49 8.74
C ILE A 58 23.20 -12.33 8.94
N LEU A 59 22.08 -11.87 8.35
CA LEU A 59 20.81 -12.59 8.42
C LEU A 59 20.90 -13.94 7.69
N ALA A 60 21.52 -14.00 6.52
CA ALA A 60 21.65 -15.24 5.76
C ALA A 60 22.39 -16.34 6.55
N ASN A 61 23.42 -15.97 7.32
CA ASN A 61 24.16 -16.89 8.17
C ASN A 61 23.33 -17.33 9.39
N PHE A 62 22.64 -16.39 10.04
CA PHE A 62 21.73 -16.69 11.15
C PHE A 62 20.61 -17.69 10.76
N TRP A 63 20.01 -17.53 9.59
CA TRP A 63 18.96 -18.46 9.14
C TRP A 63 19.47 -19.87 8.79
N LYS A 64 20.77 -20.03 8.51
CA LYS A 64 21.39 -21.34 8.26
C LYS A 64 21.59 -22.12 9.56
N THR A 65 21.95 -21.44 10.65
CA THR A 65 22.19 -22.09 11.95
C THR A 65 20.88 -22.55 12.59
N ILE A 66 19.79 -21.79 12.47
CA ILE A 66 18.45 -22.22 12.92
C ILE A 66 18.01 -23.52 12.24
N ARG A 67 18.38 -23.74 10.97
CA ARG A 67 17.95 -24.90 10.18
C ARG A 67 18.76 -26.18 10.46
N GLN A 68 19.81 -26.11 11.26
CA GLN A 68 20.69 -27.25 11.58
C GLN A 68 20.41 -27.89 12.95
N ASN A 69 19.57 -27.27 13.78
CA ASN A 69 18.94 -27.88 14.95
C ASN A 69 17.58 -28.47 14.57
#